data_AF-A0A925XY68-F1
#
_entry.id   AF-A0A925XY68-F1
#
_cell.length_a   1.000
_cell.length_b   1.000
_cell.length_c   1.000
_cell.angle_alpha   90.00
_cell.angle_beta   90.00
_cell.angle_gamma   90.00
#
_symmetry.space_group_name_H-M   'P 1'
#
loop_
_entity.id
_entity.type
_entity.pdbx_description
1 polymer ?
#
loop_
_entity_poly.entity_id
_entity_poly.type
_entity_poly.pdbx_seq_one_letter_code
_entity_poly.pdbx_strand_id
1 'polypeptide(L)'
;MKAASGLVGGFVLATAAVGVVLLFFTLWNTQQIRYLAERPAPSLVQLRDGRTIHVEAKAPYAREPEVIRRFVAQALQGLFTWRHFIPSGTPGQPDSPDPGVTLSNRLRLPTGVFQTGFCLSEDLRSEFLRQLAALISKTLSGRSSQVLFTTSFVGEPQAVAGREHHWQVTVIGQQVVYTPGRLEGVPLPFNKEIYVRAVDPPSSMEGFPETVFEKAIHQTRASGLEIYAIQSLSKDRFVPQ
;
A
#
# COMPACT_ATOMS: atom_id res chain seq x y z
N MET A 1 67.55 39.31 -26.58
CA MET A 1 66.13 39.32 -26.15
C MET A 1 65.08 39.08 -27.25
N LYS A 2 65.43 38.92 -28.55
CA LYS A 2 64.46 38.64 -29.63
C LYS A 2 64.06 37.16 -29.83
N ALA A 3 64.82 36.21 -29.26
CA ALA A 3 64.54 34.77 -29.41
C ALA A 3 63.44 34.27 -28.45
N ALA A 4 63.30 34.90 -27.27
CA ALA A 4 62.32 34.51 -26.26
C ALA A 4 60.87 34.85 -26.66
N SER A 5 60.67 35.89 -27.48
CA SER A 5 59.34 36.31 -27.95
C SER A 5 58.68 35.32 -28.92
N GLY A 6 59.47 34.59 -29.71
CA GLY A 6 58.96 33.55 -30.62
C GLY A 6 58.48 32.30 -29.87
N LEU A 7 59.15 31.93 -28.78
CA LEU A 7 58.80 30.79 -27.95
C LEU A 7 57.48 31.03 -27.18
N VAL A 8 57.33 32.24 -26.62
CA VAL A 8 56.10 32.64 -25.92
C VAL A 8 54.92 32.75 -26.89
N GLY A 9 55.12 33.31 -28.09
CA GLY A 9 54.08 33.36 -29.12
C GLY A 9 53.61 31.97 -29.58
N GLY A 10 54.55 31.03 -29.78
CA GLY A 10 54.24 29.65 -30.13
C GLY A 10 53.47 28.92 -29.03
N PHE A 11 53.84 29.13 -27.76
CA PHE A 11 53.13 28.57 -26.61
C PHE A 11 51.68 29.08 -26.53
N VAL A 12 51.46 30.39 -26.67
CA VAL A 12 50.11 30.99 -26.66
C VAL A 12 49.23 30.44 -27.79
N LEU A 13 49.79 30.27 -28.99
CA LEU A 13 49.06 29.69 -30.12
C LEU A 13 48.72 28.21 -29.89
N ALA A 14 49.64 27.44 -29.32
CA ALA A 14 49.39 26.04 -28.98
C ALA A 14 48.30 25.90 -27.91
N THR A 15 48.34 26.73 -26.86
CA THR A 15 47.31 26.74 -25.81
C THR A 15 45.95 27.18 -26.38
N ALA A 16 45.92 28.18 -27.26
CA ALA A 16 44.68 28.62 -27.92
C ALA A 16 44.10 27.51 -28.81
N ALA A 17 44.92 26.80 -29.58
CA ALA A 17 44.49 25.68 -30.41
C ALA A 17 43.91 24.54 -29.57
N VAL A 18 44.58 24.17 -28.47
CA VAL A 18 44.05 23.19 -27.51
C VAL A 18 42.73 23.65 -26.90
N GLY A 19 42.62 24.95 -26.56
CA GLY A 19 41.37 25.54 -26.05
C GLY A 19 40.21 25.44 -27.04
N VAL A 20 40.45 25.68 -28.33
CA VAL A 20 39.44 25.52 -29.38
C VAL A 20 39.02 24.05 -29.52
N VAL A 21 39.97 23.12 -29.47
CA VAL A 21 39.69 21.68 -29.53
C VAL A 21 38.86 21.22 -28.33
N LEU A 22 39.21 21.68 -27.12
CA LEU A 22 38.44 21.40 -25.90
C LEU A 22 37.03 21.97 -25.97
N LEU A 23 36.87 23.20 -26.45
CA LEU A 23 35.57 23.84 -26.64
C LEU A 23 34.71 23.04 -27.64
N PHE A 24 35.32 22.56 -28.73
CA PHE A 24 34.62 21.72 -29.70
C PHE A 24 34.13 20.42 -29.04
N PHE A 25 34.97 19.74 -28.25
CA PHE A 25 34.57 18.52 -27.55
C PHE A 25 33.48 18.76 -26.51
N THR A 26 33.50 19.88 -25.77
CA THR A 26 32.45 20.17 -24.78
C THR A 26 31.12 20.50 -25.45
N LEU A 27 31.13 21.24 -26.55
CA LEU A 27 29.92 21.51 -27.35
C LEU A 27 29.37 20.21 -27.95
N TRP A 28 30.23 19.36 -28.49
CA TRP A 28 29.84 18.04 -29.02
C TRP A 28 29.24 17.16 -27.93
N ASN A 29 29.89 17.07 -26.76
CA ASN A 29 29.39 16.29 -25.63
C ASN A 29 28.03 16.80 -25.13
N THR A 30 27.86 18.13 -25.05
CA THR A 30 26.58 18.75 -24.67
C THR A 30 25.47 18.42 -25.66
N GLN A 31 25.76 18.45 -26.97
CA GLN A 31 24.81 18.05 -28.00
C GLN A 31 24.42 16.58 -27.89
N GLN A 32 25.37 15.68 -27.62
CA GLN A 32 25.10 14.26 -27.41
C GLN A 32 24.23 14.02 -26.16
N ILE A 33 24.49 14.73 -25.05
CA ILE A 33 23.68 14.65 -23.83
C ILE A 33 22.25 15.16 -24.09
N ARG A 34 22.10 16.28 -24.79
CA ARG A 34 20.77 16.81 -25.15
C ARG A 34 20.00 15.83 -26.04
N TYR A 35 20.67 15.25 -27.04
CA TYR A 35 20.08 14.23 -27.91
C TYR A 35 19.66 12.97 -27.15
N LEU A 36 20.38 12.55 -26.12
CA LEU A 36 20.00 11.43 -25.25
C LEU A 36 18.87 11.79 -24.28
N ALA A 37 18.87 13.01 -23.74
CA ALA A 37 17.85 13.50 -22.82
C ALA A 37 16.49 13.72 -23.50
N GLU A 38 16.48 14.08 -24.78
CA GLU A 38 15.26 14.28 -25.58
C GLU A 38 14.68 12.96 -26.15
N ARG A 39 15.39 11.84 -25.99
CA ARG A 39 14.83 10.53 -26.38
C ARG A 39 13.69 10.16 -25.42
N PRO A 40 12.54 9.68 -25.93
CA PRO A 40 11.49 9.17 -25.07
C PRO A 40 12.06 8.06 -24.19
N ALA A 41 11.77 8.13 -22.90
CA ALA A 41 12.28 7.16 -21.94
C ALA A 41 11.95 5.73 -22.43
N PRO A 42 12.95 4.82 -22.51
CA PRO A 42 12.72 3.48 -23.01
C PRO A 42 11.67 2.79 -22.14
N SER A 43 10.71 2.11 -22.76
CA SER A 43 9.75 1.28 -22.04
C SER A 43 10.52 0.13 -21.37
N LEU A 44 10.57 0.13 -20.03
CA LEU A 44 11.30 -0.88 -19.26
C LEU A 44 10.54 -2.21 -19.16
N VAL A 45 9.21 -2.18 -19.30
CA VAL A 45 8.34 -3.36 -19.24
C VAL A 45 7.30 -3.31 -20.36
N GLN A 46 7.21 -4.39 -21.14
CA GLN A 46 6.16 -4.62 -22.12
C GLN A 46 5.28 -5.78 -21.65
N LEU A 47 3.98 -5.53 -21.62
CA LEU A 47 2.96 -6.52 -21.28
C LEU A 47 2.77 -7.53 -22.42
N ARG A 48 2.24 -8.71 -22.09
CA ARG A 48 1.93 -9.78 -23.07
C ARG A 48 0.93 -9.35 -24.15
N ASP A 49 0.12 -8.34 -23.89
CA ASP A 49 -0.84 -7.75 -24.84
C ASP A 49 -0.19 -6.71 -25.78
N GLY A 50 1.13 -6.53 -25.70
CA GLY A 50 1.89 -5.59 -26.52
C GLY A 50 1.89 -4.15 -26.00
N ARG A 51 1.14 -3.85 -24.92
CA ARG A 51 1.13 -2.52 -24.30
C ARG A 51 2.41 -2.30 -23.50
N THR A 52 2.92 -1.08 -23.56
CA THR A 52 4.04 -0.65 -22.74
C THR A 52 3.51 0.13 -21.54
N ILE A 53 4.07 -0.13 -20.36
CA ILE A 53 3.77 0.65 -19.16
C ILE A 53 5.00 1.49 -18.84
N HIS A 54 4.81 2.77 -18.60
CA HIS A 54 5.85 3.61 -18.03
C HIS A 54 5.96 3.31 -16.54
N VAL A 55 7.13 2.83 -16.11
CA VAL A 55 7.43 2.53 -14.72
C VAL A 55 8.45 3.54 -14.20
N GLU A 56 8.16 4.12 -13.05
CA GLU A 56 9.10 4.95 -12.31
C GLU A 56 9.91 4.06 -11.37
N ALA A 57 11.23 4.15 -11.42
CA ALA A 57 12.09 3.41 -10.49
C ALA A 57 11.95 4.02 -9.08
N LYS A 58 11.42 3.22 -8.15
CA LYS A 58 11.34 3.57 -6.72
C LYS A 58 12.20 2.63 -5.90
N ALA A 59 12.66 3.11 -4.74
CA ALA A 59 13.38 2.26 -3.80
C ALA A 59 12.47 1.07 -3.38
N PRO A 60 13.03 -0.12 -3.08
CA PRO A 60 12.27 -1.36 -2.87
C PRO A 60 11.11 -1.26 -1.87
N TYR A 61 11.29 -0.45 -0.83
CA TYR A 61 10.32 -0.25 0.24
C TYR A 61 9.70 1.15 0.24
N ALA A 62 9.96 1.97 -0.78
CA ALA A 62 9.25 3.21 -0.96
C ALA A 62 7.81 2.90 -1.41
N ARG A 63 6.85 3.59 -0.80
CA ARG A 63 5.42 3.43 -1.08
C ARG A 63 4.80 4.80 -1.24
N GLU A 64 3.91 4.92 -2.22
CA GLU A 64 3.15 6.15 -2.40
C GLU A 64 2.15 6.33 -1.26
N PRO A 65 1.93 7.57 -0.80
CA PRO A 65 0.96 7.85 0.25
C PRO A 65 -0.43 7.26 -0.04
N GLU A 66 -0.89 7.36 -1.29
CA GLU A 66 -2.19 6.84 -1.72
C GLU A 66 -2.28 5.30 -1.63
N VAL A 67 -1.20 4.58 -1.94
CA VAL A 67 -1.15 3.11 -1.80
C VAL A 67 -1.32 2.72 -0.34
N ILE A 68 -0.64 3.42 0.58
CA ILE A 68 -0.75 3.18 2.02
C ILE A 68 -2.18 3.49 2.50
N ARG A 69 -2.75 4.64 2.12
CA ARG A 69 -4.11 5.04 2.50
C ARG A 69 -5.15 4.05 2.02
N ARG A 70 -5.05 3.61 0.76
CA ARG A 70 -5.94 2.61 0.17
C ARG A 70 -5.80 1.26 0.88
N PHE A 71 -4.57 0.81 1.13
CA PHE A 71 -4.30 -0.42 1.86
C PHE A 71 -4.95 -0.40 3.25
N VAL A 72 -4.75 0.67 4.03
CA VAL A 72 -5.34 0.83 5.36
C VAL A 72 -6.87 0.85 5.29
N ALA A 73 -7.46 1.60 4.36
CA ALA A 73 -8.91 1.66 4.19
C ALA A 73 -9.51 0.28 3.89
N GLN A 74 -8.92 -0.45 2.94
CA GLN A 74 -9.38 -1.78 2.54
C GLN A 74 -9.18 -2.82 3.66
N ALA A 75 -8.04 -2.78 4.34
CA ALA A 75 -7.75 -3.65 5.48
C ALA A 75 -8.78 -3.45 6.60
N LEU A 76 -9.02 -2.20 7.00
CA LEU A 76 -10.01 -1.91 8.04
C LEU A 76 -11.43 -2.25 7.61
N GLN A 77 -11.80 -1.98 6.35
CA GLN A 77 -13.10 -2.36 5.82
C GLN A 77 -13.32 -3.87 5.87
N GLY A 78 -12.33 -4.67 5.46
CA GLY A 78 -12.43 -6.12 5.51
C GLY A 78 -12.38 -6.70 6.94
N LEU A 79 -11.62 -6.08 7.84
CA LEU A 79 -11.54 -6.52 9.25
C LEU A 79 -12.77 -6.16 10.07
N PHE A 80 -13.40 -5.01 9.80
CA PHE A 80 -14.46 -4.44 10.65
C PHE A 80 -15.86 -4.43 10.03
N THR A 81 -16.01 -4.97 8.81
CA THR A 81 -17.32 -5.28 8.21
C THR A 81 -17.66 -6.76 8.40
N TRP A 82 -18.73 -7.05 9.13
CA TRP A 82 -19.09 -8.41 9.53
C TRP A 82 -20.49 -8.77 9.07
N ARG A 83 -20.63 -9.98 8.52
CA ARG A 83 -21.88 -10.51 7.96
C ARG A 83 -21.88 -12.03 8.04
N HIS A 84 -23.07 -12.65 7.99
CA HIS A 84 -23.23 -14.11 8.00
C HIS A 84 -23.41 -14.72 6.60
N PHE A 85 -23.29 -13.93 5.55
CA PHE A 85 -23.46 -14.33 4.17
C PHE A 85 -22.36 -13.73 3.29
N ILE A 86 -22.04 -14.41 2.21
CA ILE A 86 -21.13 -13.96 1.16
C ILE A 86 -22.01 -13.35 0.07
N PRO A 87 -21.86 -12.06 -0.24
CA PRO A 87 -22.66 -11.41 -1.27
C PRO A 87 -22.39 -12.06 -2.62
N SER A 88 -23.44 -12.37 -3.37
CA SER A 88 -23.25 -12.89 -4.73
C SER A 88 -22.69 -11.77 -5.62
N GLY A 89 -21.59 -12.03 -6.33
CA GLY A 89 -20.99 -11.06 -7.25
C GLY A 89 -21.84 -10.74 -8.49
N THR A 90 -22.96 -11.44 -8.67
CA THR A 90 -23.88 -11.31 -9.80
C THR A 90 -25.22 -10.72 -9.33
N PRO A 91 -25.69 -9.59 -9.88
CA PRO A 91 -27.00 -9.04 -9.56
C PRO A 91 -28.12 -10.07 -9.77
N GLY A 92 -29.00 -10.22 -8.79
CA GLY A 92 -30.14 -11.13 -8.87
C GLY A 92 -29.87 -12.58 -8.43
N GLN A 93 -28.63 -12.92 -8.09
CA GLN A 93 -28.31 -14.20 -7.45
C GLN A 93 -28.51 -14.08 -5.92
N PRO A 94 -28.96 -15.13 -5.21
CA PRO A 94 -29.06 -15.08 -3.76
C PRO A 94 -27.67 -15.14 -3.12
N ASP A 95 -27.51 -14.41 -2.01
CA ASP A 95 -26.32 -14.47 -1.19
C ASP A 95 -26.14 -15.88 -0.60
N SER A 96 -24.89 -16.34 -0.54
CA SER A 96 -24.57 -17.66 -0.01
C SER A 96 -24.28 -17.59 1.50
N PRO A 97 -24.76 -18.52 2.34
CA PRO A 97 -24.35 -18.58 3.74
C PRO A 97 -22.82 -18.69 3.89
N ASP A 98 -22.23 -17.86 4.76
CA ASP A 98 -20.78 -17.91 5.01
C ASP A 98 -20.43 -19.12 5.90
N PRO A 99 -19.62 -20.09 5.45
CA PRO A 99 -19.14 -21.20 6.29
C PRO A 99 -18.21 -20.74 7.41
N GLY A 100 -17.60 -19.55 7.30
CA GLY A 100 -16.68 -19.00 8.29
C GLY A 100 -15.48 -19.90 8.58
N VAL A 101 -14.65 -19.45 9.51
CA VAL A 101 -13.45 -20.17 9.97
C VAL A 101 -13.51 -20.28 11.49
N THR A 102 -13.41 -21.51 12.00
CA THR A 102 -13.35 -21.78 13.44
C THR A 102 -11.90 -21.68 13.92
N LEU A 103 -11.66 -20.81 14.90
CA LEU A 103 -10.35 -20.63 15.52
C LEU A 103 -10.13 -21.65 16.66
N SER A 104 -8.91 -21.69 17.20
CA SER A 104 -8.54 -22.59 18.31
C SER A 104 -9.36 -22.39 19.58
N ASN A 105 -9.90 -21.19 19.81
CA ASN A 105 -10.81 -20.88 20.91
C ASN A 105 -12.27 -21.27 20.62
N ARG A 106 -12.54 -22.03 19.55
CA ARG A 106 -13.86 -22.47 19.06
C ARG A 106 -14.80 -21.34 18.64
N LEU A 107 -14.32 -20.10 18.62
CA LEU A 107 -15.09 -18.99 18.06
C LEU A 107 -14.98 -18.99 16.55
N ARG A 108 -16.06 -18.55 15.90
CA ARG A 108 -16.18 -18.51 14.44
C ARG A 108 -15.96 -17.09 13.95
N LEU A 109 -15.17 -16.99 12.88
CA LEU A 109 -14.88 -15.75 12.18
C LEU A 109 -15.49 -15.80 10.77
N PRO A 110 -16.07 -14.71 10.24
CA PRO A 110 -16.45 -14.66 8.84
C PRO A 110 -15.25 -14.94 7.92
N THR A 111 -15.47 -15.62 6.80
CA THR A 111 -14.38 -16.05 5.90
C THR A 111 -13.60 -14.85 5.36
N GLY A 112 -14.31 -13.77 5.00
CA GLY A 112 -13.69 -12.54 4.52
C GLY A 112 -12.79 -11.88 5.57
N VAL A 113 -13.22 -11.86 6.84
CA VAL A 113 -12.43 -11.29 7.95
C VAL A 113 -11.17 -12.12 8.20
N PHE A 114 -11.28 -13.45 8.13
CA PHE A 114 -10.12 -14.34 8.24
C PHE A 114 -9.09 -14.08 7.14
N GLN A 115 -9.56 -13.97 5.88
CA GLN A 115 -8.71 -13.67 4.72
C GLN A 115 -8.07 -12.28 4.83
N THR A 116 -8.83 -11.24 5.17
CA THR A 116 -8.27 -9.90 5.39
C THR A 116 -7.29 -9.89 6.55
N GLY A 117 -7.41 -10.80 7.52
CA GLY A 117 -6.45 -10.98 8.61
C GLY A 117 -5.00 -11.14 8.16
N PHE A 118 -4.74 -11.57 6.92
CA PHE A 118 -3.38 -11.65 6.38
C PHE A 118 -2.73 -10.29 6.10
N CYS A 119 -3.48 -9.18 6.16
CA CYS A 119 -2.91 -7.82 6.13
C CYS A 119 -2.18 -7.45 7.43
N LEU A 120 -2.41 -8.19 8.51
CA LEU A 120 -1.77 -7.98 9.80
C LEU A 120 -0.42 -8.70 9.83
N SER A 121 0.54 -8.13 10.56
CA SER A 121 1.78 -8.81 10.91
C SER A 121 1.49 -10.12 11.66
N GLU A 122 2.34 -11.12 11.49
CA GLU A 122 2.13 -12.45 12.07
C GLU A 122 2.01 -12.42 13.60
N ASP A 123 2.83 -11.59 14.25
CA ASP A 123 2.83 -11.37 15.70
C ASP A 123 1.49 -10.83 16.22
N LEU A 124 0.86 -9.92 15.45
CA LEU A 124 -0.43 -9.32 15.82
C LEU A 124 -1.61 -10.21 15.46
N ARG A 125 -1.55 -10.91 14.32
CA ARG A 125 -2.69 -11.53 13.66
C ARG A 125 -3.42 -12.53 14.56
N SER A 126 -2.70 -13.48 15.14
CA SER A 126 -3.32 -14.59 15.87
C SER A 126 -4.12 -14.11 17.07
N GLU A 127 -3.56 -13.20 17.88
CA GLU A 127 -4.24 -12.66 19.04
C GLU A 127 -5.37 -11.71 18.64
N PHE A 128 -5.12 -10.84 17.66
CA PHE A 128 -6.12 -9.90 17.16
C PHE A 128 -7.37 -10.62 16.63
N LEU A 129 -7.20 -11.66 15.80
CA LEU A 129 -8.33 -12.41 15.26
C LEU A 129 -9.11 -13.15 16.34
N ARG A 130 -8.46 -13.62 17.42
CA ARG A 130 -9.15 -14.24 18.57
C ARG A 130 -10.02 -13.22 19.30
N GLN A 131 -9.49 -12.03 19.58
CA GLN A 131 -10.25 -10.95 20.21
C GLN A 131 -11.40 -10.47 19.32
N LEU A 132 -11.14 -10.35 18.02
CA LEU A 132 -12.13 -9.97 17.03
C LEU A 132 -13.26 -11.01 16.94
N ALA A 133 -12.95 -12.30 16.96
CA ALA A 133 -13.96 -13.36 16.98
C ALA A 133 -14.86 -13.29 18.23
N ALA A 134 -14.29 -12.95 19.40
CA ALA A 134 -15.05 -12.75 20.63
C ALA A 134 -15.96 -11.52 20.53
N LEU A 135 -15.49 -10.42 19.94
CA LEU A 135 -16.28 -9.22 19.72
C LEU A 135 -17.41 -9.47 18.70
N ILE A 136 -17.11 -10.14 17.59
CA ILE A 136 -18.07 -10.51 16.56
C ILE A 136 -19.17 -11.38 17.15
N SER A 137 -18.82 -12.41 17.93
CA SER A 137 -19.78 -13.33 18.53
C SER A 137 -20.74 -12.61 19.50
N LYS A 138 -20.27 -11.56 20.20
CA LYS A 138 -21.10 -10.72 21.06
C LYS A 138 -22.00 -9.76 20.27
N THR A 139 -21.49 -9.23 19.15
CA THR A 139 -22.16 -8.18 18.37
C THR A 139 -23.18 -8.74 17.39
N LEU A 140 -22.79 -9.78 16.65
CA LEU A 140 -23.66 -10.49 15.72
C LEU A 140 -24.52 -11.50 16.48
N SER A 141 -25.56 -11.00 17.13
CA SER A 141 -26.62 -11.84 17.72
C SER A 141 -27.67 -12.14 16.65
N GLY A 142 -27.80 -13.40 16.22
CA GLY A 142 -28.80 -13.86 15.25
C GLY A 142 -28.39 -13.75 13.78
N ARG A 143 -29.08 -14.50 12.91
CA ARG A 143 -28.70 -14.73 11.50
C ARG A 143 -28.76 -13.50 10.59
N SER A 144 -29.46 -12.45 11.00
CA SER A 144 -29.75 -11.27 10.16
C SER A 144 -29.06 -9.99 10.65
N SER A 145 -28.22 -10.08 11.68
CA SER A 145 -27.40 -8.96 12.13
C SER A 145 -26.20 -8.77 11.20
N GLN A 146 -25.83 -7.53 10.92
CA GLN A 146 -24.64 -7.18 10.13
C GLN A 146 -23.98 -5.93 10.68
N VAL A 147 -22.66 -5.83 10.52
CA VAL A 147 -21.88 -4.66 10.91
C VAL A 147 -21.21 -4.12 9.67
N LEU A 148 -21.41 -2.85 9.36
CA LEU A 148 -20.74 -2.17 8.25
C LEU A 148 -19.72 -1.19 8.79
N PHE A 149 -18.47 -1.32 8.36
CA PHE A 149 -17.45 -0.31 8.63
C PHE A 149 -17.41 0.72 7.51
N THR A 150 -17.44 1.99 7.89
CA THR A 150 -17.27 3.12 6.97
C THR A 150 -16.17 4.04 7.48
N THR A 151 -15.32 4.50 6.56
CA THR A 151 -14.28 5.49 6.86
C THR A 151 -14.80 6.87 6.47
N SER A 152 -14.66 7.84 7.37
CA SER A 152 -14.95 9.25 7.09
C SER A 152 -13.68 9.98 6.70
N PHE A 153 -12.55 9.58 7.28
CA PHE A 153 -11.24 10.18 7.00
C PHE A 153 -10.13 9.15 7.18
N VAL A 154 -9.22 9.12 6.20
CA VAL A 154 -7.95 8.40 6.25
C VAL A 154 -6.87 9.44 5.98
N GLY A 155 -6.12 9.79 7.02
CA GLY A 155 -5.11 10.83 6.97
C GLY A 155 -3.89 10.45 6.13
N GLU A 156 -3.04 11.44 5.88
CA GLU A 156 -1.77 11.22 5.20
C GLU A 156 -0.81 10.37 6.08
N PRO A 157 -0.08 9.41 5.48
CA PRO A 157 0.86 8.57 6.21
C PRO A 157 2.07 9.39 6.68
N GLN A 158 2.28 9.40 7.98
CA GLN A 158 3.42 10.06 8.62
C GLN A 158 4.51 9.04 8.90
N ALA A 159 5.76 9.34 8.51
CA ALA A 159 6.88 8.45 8.82
C ALA A 159 7.06 8.35 10.34
N VAL A 160 7.28 7.13 10.84
CA VAL A 160 7.53 6.90 12.26
C VAL A 160 8.98 7.24 12.58
N ALA A 161 9.19 8.15 13.55
CA ALA A 161 10.52 8.59 13.94
C ALA A 161 11.41 7.39 14.34
N GLY A 162 12.61 7.33 13.76
CA GLY A 162 13.59 6.27 14.03
C GLY A 162 13.27 4.91 13.41
N ARG A 163 12.26 4.79 12.53
CA ARG A 163 11.95 3.55 11.81
C ARG A 163 11.77 3.80 10.32
N GLU A 164 12.67 3.25 9.51
CA GLU A 164 12.57 3.31 8.05
C GLU A 164 11.41 2.45 7.55
N HIS A 165 10.72 2.91 6.51
CA HIS A 165 9.60 2.18 5.88
C HIS A 165 8.45 1.83 6.84
N HIS A 166 8.27 2.65 7.88
CA HIS A 166 7.17 2.57 8.82
C HIS A 166 6.37 3.87 8.77
N TRP A 167 5.05 3.74 8.71
CA TRP A 167 4.14 4.86 8.66
C TRP A 167 3.05 4.73 9.71
N GLN A 168 2.61 5.88 10.20
CA GLN A 168 1.44 6.05 11.04
C GLN A 168 0.35 6.72 10.21
N VAL A 169 -0.86 6.16 10.23
CA VAL A 169 -2.03 6.67 9.54
C VAL A 169 -3.14 6.87 10.55
N THR A 170 -3.67 8.08 10.62
CA THR A 170 -4.86 8.38 11.44
C THR A 170 -6.11 8.01 10.67
N VAL A 171 -6.99 7.21 11.28
CA VAL A 171 -8.27 6.80 10.69
C VAL A 171 -9.42 7.19 11.60
N ILE A 172 -10.40 7.86 11.01
CA ILE A 172 -11.67 8.22 11.63
C ILE A 172 -12.77 7.57 10.81
N GLY A 173 -13.63 6.83 11.49
CA GLY A 173 -14.76 6.15 10.87
C GLY A 173 -15.74 5.67 11.91
N GLN A 174 -16.63 4.78 11.49
CA GLN A 174 -17.63 4.20 12.36
C GLN A 174 -18.02 2.80 11.91
N GLN A 175 -18.38 1.97 12.87
CA GLN A 175 -19.08 0.72 12.65
C GLN A 175 -20.57 0.94 12.85
N VAL A 176 -21.39 0.64 11.86
CA VAL A 176 -22.85 0.70 11.98
C VAL A 176 -23.37 -0.71 12.18
N VAL A 177 -23.98 -0.96 13.33
CA VAL A 177 -24.54 -2.27 13.68
C VAL A 177 -26.01 -2.29 13.30
N TYR A 178 -26.38 -3.19 12.40
CA TYR A 178 -27.76 -3.45 11.99
C TYR A 178 -28.26 -4.72 12.67
N THR A 179 -29.44 -4.66 13.26
CA THR A 179 -30.09 -5.78 13.96
C THR A 179 -31.54 -5.88 13.50
N PRO A 180 -32.14 -7.08 13.45
CA PRO A 180 -33.57 -7.24 13.19
C PRO A 180 -34.41 -6.37 14.15
N GLY A 181 -35.25 -5.50 13.60
CA GLY A 181 -36.05 -4.54 14.37
C GLY A 181 -35.43 -3.15 14.54
N ARG A 182 -34.17 -2.94 14.15
CA ARG A 182 -33.52 -1.62 14.13
C ARG A 182 -32.73 -1.41 12.84
N LEU A 183 -33.46 -1.19 11.75
CA LEU A 183 -32.90 -1.04 10.40
C LEU A 183 -32.11 0.26 10.21
N GLU A 184 -32.33 1.28 11.04
CA GLU A 184 -31.57 2.53 11.00
C GLU A 184 -30.11 2.36 11.44
N GLY A 185 -29.79 1.25 12.10
CA GLY A 185 -28.45 0.94 12.57
C GLY A 185 -28.03 1.76 13.79
N VAL A 186 -27.04 1.26 14.53
CA VAL A 186 -26.44 1.98 15.66
C VAL A 186 -24.99 2.29 15.30
N PRO A 187 -24.60 3.57 15.14
CA PRO A 187 -23.23 3.94 14.86
C PRO A 187 -22.36 3.82 16.11
N LEU A 188 -21.19 3.21 15.96
CA LEU A 188 -20.15 3.09 16.95
C LEU A 188 -18.88 3.76 16.39
N PRO A 189 -18.35 4.81 17.04
CA PRO A 189 -17.20 5.53 16.53
C PRO A 189 -15.95 4.65 16.54
N PHE A 190 -15.16 4.76 15.46
CA PHE A 190 -13.91 4.07 15.28
C PHE A 190 -12.81 5.08 14.96
N ASN A 191 -12.13 5.52 16.00
CA ASN A 191 -11.03 6.47 15.90
C ASN A 191 -9.74 5.76 16.32
N LYS A 192 -8.84 5.52 15.36
CA LYS A 192 -7.63 4.72 15.54
C LYS A 192 -6.41 5.33 14.85
N GLU A 193 -5.25 5.06 15.42
CA GLU A 193 -3.95 5.21 14.76
C GLU A 193 -3.51 3.84 14.27
N ILE A 194 -3.26 3.73 12.97
CA ILE A 194 -2.85 2.51 12.30
C ILE A 194 -1.38 2.62 11.96
N TYR A 195 -0.60 1.64 12.38
CA TYR A 195 0.82 1.58 12.10
C TYR A 195 1.09 0.50 11.06
N VAL A 196 1.71 0.92 9.97
CA VAL A 196 1.96 0.12 8.77
C VAL A 196 3.45 0.06 8.50
N ARG A 197 3.94 -1.06 7.99
CA ARG A 197 5.32 -1.18 7.48
C ARG A 197 5.36 -1.82 6.11
N ALA A 198 6.39 -1.50 5.34
CA ALA A 198 6.65 -2.19 4.08
C ALA A 198 7.22 -3.60 4.37
N VAL A 199 6.79 -4.56 3.56
CA VAL A 199 7.29 -5.94 3.57
C VAL A 199 7.45 -6.41 2.13
N ASP A 200 8.27 -7.44 1.95
CA ASP A 200 8.37 -8.11 0.67
C ASP A 200 7.03 -8.79 0.37
N PRO A 201 6.42 -8.51 -0.80
CA PRO A 201 5.21 -9.19 -1.20
C PRO A 201 5.53 -10.68 -1.38
N PRO A 202 4.60 -11.59 -1.03
CA PRO A 202 4.79 -13.01 -1.30
C PRO A 202 5.01 -13.21 -2.80
N SER A 203 5.96 -14.06 -3.17
CA SER A 203 6.16 -14.47 -4.56
C SER A 203 5.19 -15.61 -4.90
N SER A 204 4.50 -15.54 -6.03
CA SER A 204 3.74 -16.68 -6.56
C SER A 204 4.70 -17.57 -7.33
N MET A 205 4.57 -18.89 -7.18
CA MET A 205 5.31 -19.82 -8.03
C MET A 205 4.57 -19.94 -9.35
N GLU A 206 5.15 -19.41 -10.43
CA GLU A 206 4.56 -19.54 -11.76
C GLU A 206 4.39 -21.02 -12.14
N GLY A 207 3.20 -21.37 -12.65
CA GLY A 207 2.89 -22.72 -13.14
C GLY A 207 2.25 -23.67 -12.12
N PHE A 208 2.10 -23.27 -10.85
CA PHE A 208 1.40 -24.06 -9.85
C PHE A 208 0.01 -23.47 -9.53
N PRO A 209 -1.04 -24.31 -9.44
CA PRO A 209 -2.36 -23.84 -9.05
C PRO A 209 -2.35 -23.38 -7.60
N GLU A 210 -2.52 -22.07 -7.37
CA GLU A 210 -2.64 -21.52 -6.03
C GLU A 210 -3.94 -21.98 -5.36
N THR A 211 -3.83 -22.37 -4.10
CA THR A 211 -4.96 -22.61 -3.21
C THR A 211 -5.74 -21.31 -2.96
N VAL A 212 -6.99 -21.42 -2.50
CA VAL A 212 -7.80 -20.26 -2.13
C VAL A 212 -7.14 -19.41 -1.04
N PHE A 213 -6.40 -20.04 -0.12
CA PHE A 213 -5.68 -19.35 0.94
C PHE A 213 -4.44 -18.62 0.41
N GLU A 214 -3.65 -19.25 -0.46
CA GLU A 214 -2.50 -18.62 -1.10
C GLU A 214 -2.94 -17.40 -1.91
N LYS A 215 -4.01 -17.52 -2.69
CA LYS A 215 -4.60 -16.38 -3.43
C LYS A 215 -4.99 -15.23 -2.50
N ALA A 216 -5.63 -15.54 -1.36
CA ALA A 216 -6.03 -14.52 -0.40
C ALA A 216 -4.82 -13.81 0.23
N ILE A 217 -3.77 -14.56 0.57
CA ILE A 217 -2.51 -14.01 1.09
C ILE A 217 -1.86 -13.10 0.04
N HIS A 218 -1.76 -13.59 -1.20
CA HIS A 218 -1.20 -12.85 -2.33
C HIS A 218 -1.95 -11.54 -2.58
N GLN A 219 -3.27 -11.60 -2.71
CA GLN A 219 -4.10 -10.41 -2.95
C GLN A 219 -3.99 -9.40 -1.80
N THR A 220 -4.00 -9.88 -0.56
CA THR A 220 -3.95 -9.00 0.62
C THR A 220 -2.57 -8.36 0.79
N ARG A 221 -1.50 -9.07 0.44
CA ARG A 221 -0.10 -8.61 0.57
C ARG A 221 0.52 -8.10 -0.74
N ALA A 222 -0.25 -8.01 -1.82
CA ALA A 222 0.23 -7.53 -3.12
C ALA A 222 0.80 -6.11 -3.09
N SER A 223 0.30 -5.27 -2.17
CA SER A 223 0.82 -3.91 -1.96
C SER A 223 2.18 -3.87 -1.24
N GLY A 224 2.68 -5.01 -0.75
CA GLY A 224 3.91 -5.10 0.03
C GLY A 224 3.83 -4.28 1.32
N LEU A 225 2.69 -4.31 1.98
CA LEU A 225 2.39 -3.60 3.23
C LEU A 225 1.76 -4.56 4.24
N GLU A 226 2.02 -4.32 5.52
CA GLU A 226 1.29 -4.97 6.61
C GLU A 226 1.06 -4.02 7.80
N ILE A 227 -0.02 -4.27 8.54
CA ILE A 227 -0.36 -3.56 9.77
C ILE A 227 0.30 -4.28 10.95
N TYR A 228 1.15 -3.58 11.69
CA TYR A 228 1.83 -4.16 12.85
C TYR A 228 1.30 -3.64 14.20
N ALA A 229 0.57 -2.53 14.20
CA ALA A 229 -0.14 -2.07 15.40
C ALA A 229 -1.40 -1.26 15.05
N ILE A 230 -2.40 -1.36 15.92
CA ILE A 230 -3.65 -0.58 15.87
C ILE A 230 -3.84 -0.02 17.28
N GLN A 231 -3.88 1.31 17.40
CA GLN A 231 -3.99 2.00 18.69
C GLN A 231 -5.19 2.94 18.70
N SER A 232 -5.72 3.26 19.88
CA SER A 232 -6.79 4.26 20.00
C SER A 232 -6.25 5.66 19.81
N LEU A 233 -6.97 6.48 19.05
CA LEU A 233 -6.62 7.88 18.87
C LEU A 233 -6.74 8.62 20.22
N SER A 234 -5.66 9.22 20.69
CA SER A 234 -5.63 10.01 21.93
C SER A 234 -6.51 11.26 21.77
N LYS A 235 -7.36 11.58 22.77
CA LYS A 235 -8.28 12.73 22.75
C LYS A 235 -7.59 14.08 22.45
N ASP A 236 -6.33 14.25 22.87
CA ASP A 236 -5.60 15.52 22.74
C ASP A 236 -5.13 15.86 21.31
N ARG A 237 -5.21 14.90 20.38
CA ARG A 237 -4.82 15.09 18.96
C ARG A 237 -6.01 15.26 18.01
N PHE A 238 -7.24 15.34 18.54
CA PHE A 238 -8.42 15.64 17.75
C PHE A 238 -8.57 17.17 17.63
N VAL A 239 -8.00 17.74 16.57
CA VAL A 239 -8.40 19.08 16.10
C VAL A 239 -9.34 18.86 14.91
N PRO A 240 -10.66 19.00 15.08
CA PRO A 240 -11.53 19.07 13.91
C PRO A 240 -11.14 20.33 13.14
N GLN A 241 -10.74 20.17 11.87
CA GLN A 241 -10.70 21.27 10.91
C GLN A 241 -12.11 21.50 10.36
#